data_AF-A0A8T1WYG8-F1
#
_entry.id   AF-A0A8T1WYG8-F1
#
_cell.length_a   1.000
_cell.length_b   1.000
_cell.length_c   1.000
_cell.angle_alpha   90.00
_cell.angle_beta   90.00
_cell.angle_gamma   90.00
#
_symmetry.space_group_name_H-M   'P 1'
#
loop_
_entity.id
_entity.type
_entity.pdbx_description
1 polymer ?
#
loop_
_entity_poly.entity_id
_entity_poly.type
_entity_poly.pdbx_seq_one_letter_code
_entity_poly.pdbx_strand_id
1 'polypeptide(L)'
;MLLNLNLVQLLLLPPLLLLVSGLALFNFQNVFRFLTMNLKSYMTIPIVHSLRPYADKLRYALENVLGKASSFKFNVSHVLMMAVVIMLIAVYEAIQKNNQLQEQQLKLQAARQKKRE
;
A
#
# COMPACT_ATOMS: atom_id res chain seq x y z
N MET A 1 -1.70 17.29 18.26
CA MET A 1 -0.54 16.65 18.93
C MET A 1 0.18 15.82 17.86
N LEU A 2 0.95 16.47 16.98
CA LEU A 2 1.16 15.90 15.64
C LEU A 2 2.27 14.85 15.55
N LEU A 3 3.29 14.87 16.41
CA LEU A 3 4.30 13.80 16.45
C LEU A 3 4.86 13.69 17.87
N ASN A 4 4.24 12.88 18.74
CA ASN A 4 4.90 12.43 19.98
C ASN A 4 5.88 11.30 19.64
N LEU A 5 6.78 11.57 18.69
CA LEU A 5 7.76 10.60 18.22
C LEU A 5 8.93 10.60 19.20
N ASN A 6 9.30 9.41 19.68
CA ASN A 6 10.54 9.24 20.42
C ASN A 6 11.73 9.48 19.45
N LEU A 7 12.87 9.96 19.98
CA LEU A 7 14.09 10.27 19.22
C LEU A 7 14.58 9.07 18.40
N VAL A 8 14.39 7.85 18.93
CA VAL A 8 14.64 6.57 18.25
C VAL A 8 13.73 6.38 17.03
N GLN A 9 12.44 6.72 17.15
CA GLN A 9 11.50 6.64 16.03
C GLN A 9 11.86 7.68 14.97
N LEU A 10 12.20 8.92 15.36
CA LEU A 10 12.58 9.96 14.40
C LEU A 10 13.79 9.54 13.54
N LEU A 11 14.77 8.85 14.14
CA LEU A 11 15.96 8.36 13.45
C LEU A 11 15.66 7.14 12.54
N LEU A 12 14.83 6.19 13.02
CA LEU A 12 14.60 4.91 12.34
C LEU A 12 13.46 4.92 11.33
N LEU A 13 12.47 5.81 11.47
CA LEU A 13 11.29 5.85 10.61
C LEU A 13 11.66 6.11 9.15
N PRO A 14 12.54 7.07 8.80
CA PRO A 14 12.88 7.33 7.40
C PRO A 14 13.59 6.15 6.72
N PRO A 15 14.66 5.54 7.30
CA PRO A 15 15.28 4.36 6.71
C PRO A 15 14.32 3.17 6.60
N LEU A 16 13.47 2.96 7.60
CA LEU A 16 12.50 1.87 7.58
C LEU A 16 11.44 2.06 6.50
N LEU A 17 10.96 3.29 6.30
CA LEU A 17 10.05 3.61 5.18
C LEU A 17 10.70 3.34 3.82
N LEU A 18 11.99 3.67 3.65
CA LEU A 18 12.71 3.36 2.41
C LEU A 18 12.85 1.85 2.18
N LEU A 19 13.13 1.08 3.24
CA LEU A 19 13.19 -0.38 3.16
C LEU A 19 11.84 -0.98 2.80
N VAL A 20 10.76 -0.58 3.48
CA VAL A 20 9.40 -1.03 3.19
C VAL A 20 9.00 -0.67 1.77
N SER A 21 9.35 0.53 1.30
CA SER A 21 9.11 0.97 -0.08
C SER A 21 9.87 0.13 -1.09
N GLY A 22 11.15 -0.15 -0.84
CA GLY A 22 11.96 -1.02 -1.69
C GLY A 22 11.40 -2.44 -1.76
N LEU A 23 10.97 -2.99 -0.63
CA LEU A 23 10.32 -4.31 -0.57
C LEU A 23 8.98 -4.32 -1.32
N ALA A 24 8.16 -3.27 -1.18
CA ALA A 24 6.89 -3.17 -1.90
C ALA A 24 7.11 -3.15 -3.42
N LEU A 25 8.06 -2.35 -3.89
CA LEU A 25 8.42 -2.29 -5.31
C LEU A 25 9.02 -3.62 -5.80
N PHE A 26 9.88 -4.26 -5.02
CA PHE A 26 10.44 -5.57 -5.37
C PHE A 26 9.34 -6.63 -5.51
N ASN A 27 8.39 -6.68 -4.58
CA ASN A 27 7.25 -7.59 -4.66
C ASN A 27 6.37 -7.29 -5.87
N PHE A 28 6.10 -6.01 -6.15
CA PHE A 28 5.38 -5.61 -7.34
C PHE A 28 6.08 -6.08 -8.62
N GLN A 29 7.41 -5.93 -8.70
CA GLN A 29 8.20 -6.40 -9.84
C GLN A 29 8.05 -7.90 -10.04
N ASN A 30 8.10 -8.67 -8.96
CA ASN A 30 7.96 -10.14 -9.01
C ASN A 30 6.56 -10.55 -9.47
N VAL A 31 5.51 -9.90 -8.95
CA VAL A 31 4.13 -10.13 -9.37
C VAL A 31 3.95 -9.78 -10.85
N PHE A 32 4.48 -8.63 -11.30
CA PHE A 32 4.37 -8.21 -12.69
C PHE A 32 5.11 -9.16 -13.65
N ARG A 33 6.32 -9.61 -13.27
CA ARG A 33 7.05 -10.64 -14.02
C ARG A 33 6.32 -11.97 -14.02
N PHE A 34 5.73 -12.38 -12.89
CA PHE A 34 4.95 -13.60 -12.80
C PHE A 34 3.77 -13.56 -13.78
N LEU A 35 2.97 -12.49 -13.75
CA LEU A 35 1.85 -12.28 -14.66
C LEU A 35 2.27 -12.29 -16.15
N THR A 36 3.44 -11.74 -16.45
CA THR A 36 3.89 -11.53 -17.83
C THR A 36 4.58 -12.75 -18.44
N MET A 37 5.42 -13.45 -17.66
CA MET A 37 6.31 -14.49 -18.17
C MET A 37 5.94 -15.89 -17.65
N ASN A 38 5.59 -16.00 -16.37
CA ASN A 38 5.47 -17.31 -15.72
C ASN A 38 4.04 -17.84 -15.68
N LEU A 39 3.03 -16.97 -15.72
CA LEU A 39 1.62 -17.36 -15.63
C LEU A 39 1.23 -18.38 -16.71
N LYS A 40 1.80 -18.27 -17.92
CA LYS A 40 1.58 -19.22 -19.02
C LYS A 40 1.95 -20.66 -18.63
N SER A 41 2.98 -20.85 -17.80
CA SER A 41 3.41 -22.17 -17.33
C SER A 41 2.46 -22.79 -16.30
N TYR A 42 1.65 -21.98 -15.62
CA TYR A 42 0.71 -22.42 -14.58
C TYR A 42 -0.74 -22.52 -15.09
N MET A 43 -1.01 -22.20 -16.36
CA MET A 43 -2.33 -22.32 -17.00
C MET A 43 -2.87 -23.75 -17.07
N THR A 44 -2.05 -24.75 -16.78
CA THR A 44 -2.45 -26.16 -16.66
C THR A 44 -3.29 -26.43 -15.41
N ILE A 45 -3.27 -25.52 -14.42
CA ILE A 45 -4.07 -25.63 -13.20
C ILE A 45 -5.48 -25.04 -13.47
N PRO A 46 -6.57 -25.79 -13.24
CA PRO A 46 -7.94 -25.34 -13.57
C PRO A 46 -8.35 -24.00 -12.94
N ILE A 47 -7.91 -23.75 -11.70
CA ILE A 47 -8.16 -22.51 -10.97
C ILE A 47 -7.41 -21.32 -11.58
N VAL A 48 -6.19 -21.53 -12.08
CA VAL A 48 -5.42 -20.48 -12.75
C VAL A 48 -5.98 -20.21 -14.15
N HIS A 49 -6.49 -21.25 -14.81
CA HIS A 49 -7.13 -21.15 -16.11
C HIS A 49 -8.39 -20.27 -16.09
N SER A 50 -9.20 -20.34 -15.03
CA SER A 50 -10.40 -19.49 -14.90
C SER A 50 -10.05 -18.00 -14.65
N LEU A 51 -8.88 -17.72 -14.09
CA LEU A 51 -8.39 -16.35 -13.84
C LEU A 51 -7.67 -15.73 -15.04
N ARG A 52 -7.38 -16.53 -16.08
CA ARG A 52 -6.72 -16.10 -17.33
C ARG A 52 -7.23 -14.78 -17.92
N PRO A 53 -8.54 -14.58 -18.19
CA PRO A 53 -9.01 -13.36 -18.83
C PRO A 53 -8.78 -12.10 -17.98
N TYR A 54 -8.79 -12.23 -16.66
CA TYR A 54 -8.50 -11.13 -15.75
C TYR A 54 -7.00 -10.84 -15.70
N ALA A 55 -6.19 -11.89 -15.63
CA ALA A 55 -4.74 -11.77 -15.61
C ALA A 55 -4.20 -11.17 -16.92
N ASP A 56 -4.77 -11.54 -18.07
CA ASP A 56 -4.40 -10.97 -19.37
C ASP A 56 -4.78 -9.49 -19.44
N LYS A 57 -5.98 -9.09 -18.99
CA LYS A 57 -6.38 -7.68 -18.92
C LYS A 57 -5.47 -6.86 -18.00
N LEU A 58 -5.15 -7.39 -16.81
CA LEU A 58 -4.22 -6.76 -15.88
C LEU A 58 -2.83 -6.61 -16.49
N ARG A 59 -2.33 -7.67 -17.13
CA ARG A 59 -1.06 -7.63 -17.85
C ARG A 59 -1.05 -6.55 -18.93
N TYR A 60 -2.06 -6.49 -19.81
CA TYR A 60 -2.14 -5.48 -20.86
C TYR A 60 -2.19 -4.05 -20.29
N ALA A 61 -2.99 -3.83 -19.25
CA ALA A 61 -3.07 -2.53 -18.59
C ALA A 61 -1.72 -2.13 -17.98
N LEU A 62 -1.05 -3.06 -17.30
CA LEU A 62 0.26 -2.83 -16.69
C LEU A 62 1.35 -2.61 -17.75
N GLU A 63 1.36 -3.37 -18.84
CA GLU A 63 2.31 -3.17 -19.94
C GLU A 63 2.12 -1.83 -20.65
N ASN A 64 0.88 -1.34 -20.77
CA ASN A 64 0.59 -0.03 -21.36
C ASN A 64 1.04 1.14 -20.48
N VAL A 65 0.90 1.00 -19.15
CA VAL A 65 1.23 2.09 -18.20
C VAL A 65 2.72 2.06 -17.80
N LEU A 66 3.29 0.87 -17.62
CA LEU A 66 4.64 0.69 -17.07
C LEU A 66 5.66 0.22 -18.11
N GLY A 67 5.23 -0.10 -19.33
CA GLY A 67 6.06 -0.69 -20.37
C GLY A 67 6.30 -2.18 -20.15
N LYS A 68 7.27 -2.75 -20.89
CA LYS A 68 7.57 -4.18 -20.83
C LYS A 68 8.11 -4.58 -19.46
N ALA A 69 7.54 -5.64 -18.87
CA ALA A 69 7.99 -6.18 -17.58
C ALA A 69 9.47 -6.59 -17.53
N SER A 70 10.07 -6.92 -18.68
CA SER A 70 11.48 -7.29 -18.80
C SER A 70 12.42 -6.09 -18.70
N SER A 71 12.02 -4.92 -19.17
CA SER A 71 12.81 -3.67 -19.11
C SER A 71 12.53 -2.86 -17.85
N PHE A 72 11.46 -3.17 -17.12
CA PHE A 72 11.05 -2.43 -15.93
C PHE A 72 12.04 -2.65 -14.77
N LYS A 73 12.77 -1.59 -14.42
CA LYS A 73 13.71 -1.54 -13.30
C LYS A 73 13.36 -0.35 -12.41
N PHE A 74 13.23 -0.60 -11.13
CA PHE A 74 13.07 0.46 -10.14
C PHE A 74 14.42 1.09 -9.83
N ASN A 75 14.45 2.42 -9.85
CA ASN A 75 15.58 3.21 -9.36
C ASN A 75 15.23 3.85 -8.00
N VAL A 76 16.21 4.53 -7.40
CA VAL A 76 16.03 5.20 -6.11
C VAL A 76 14.87 6.21 -6.14
N SER A 77 14.63 6.91 -7.25
CA SER A 77 13.52 7.86 -7.38
C SER A 77 12.15 7.16 -7.23
N HIS A 78 11.98 5.95 -7.75
CA HIS A 78 10.74 5.19 -7.57
C HIS A 78 10.55 4.78 -6.11
N VAL A 79 11.63 4.38 -5.42
CA VAL A 79 11.61 4.03 -3.99
C VAL A 79 11.18 5.24 -3.17
N LEU A 80 11.72 6.42 -3.48
CA LEU A 80 11.35 7.67 -2.82
C LEU A 80 9.88 8.05 -3.08
N MET A 81 9.41 7.94 -4.32
CA MET A 81 7.99 8.18 -4.63
C MET A 81 7.07 7.20 -3.90
N MET A 82 7.43 5.92 -3.82
CA MET A 82 6.66 4.93 -3.09
C MET A 82 6.62 5.25 -1.58
N ALA A 83 7.72 5.74 -1.02
CA ALA A 83 7.76 6.18 0.38
C ALA A 83 6.79 7.34 0.64
N VAL A 84 6.69 8.29 -0.31
CA VAL A 84 5.71 9.39 -0.23
C VAL A 84 4.28 8.85 -0.29
N VAL A 85 3.99 7.90 -1.19
CA VAL A 85 2.65 7.28 -1.29
C VAL A 85 2.28 6.58 0.02
N ILE A 86 3.19 5.79 0.59
CA ILE A 86 2.97 5.11 1.89
C ILE A 86 2.71 6.15 2.99
N MET A 87 3.47 7.24 3.00
CA MET A 87 3.29 8.32 3.98
C MET A 87 1.92 8.99 3.83
N LEU A 88 1.45 9.26 2.60
CA LEU A 88 0.13 9.84 2.36
C LEU A 88 -1.00 8.92 2.84
N ILE A 89 -0.88 7.62 2.59
CA ILE A 89 -1.82 6.62 3.10
C ILE A 89 -1.83 6.63 4.63
N ALA A 90 -0.66 6.61 5.27
CA ALA A 90 -0.55 6.64 6.72
C ALA A 90 -1.16 7.92 7.33
N VAL A 91 -0.96 9.08 6.69
CA VAL A 91 -1.57 10.34 7.11
C VAL A 91 -3.09 10.28 6.97
N TYR A 92 -3.59 9.76 5.85
CA TYR A 92 -5.03 9.59 5.63
C TYR A 92 -5.67 8.67 6.69
N GLU A 93 -5.05 7.53 6.99
CA GLU A 93 -5.51 6.62 8.05
C GLU A 93 -5.47 7.28 9.43
N ALA A 94 -4.42 8.06 9.72
CA ALA A 94 -4.31 8.78 10.98
C ALA A 94 -5.43 9.82 11.14
N ILE A 95 -5.78 10.54 10.06
CA ILE A 95 -6.92 11.49 10.05
C ILE A 95 -8.23 10.75 10.27
N GLN A 96 -8.48 9.67 9.53
CA GLN A 96 -9.69 8.84 9.68
C GLN A 96 -9.86 8.34 11.12
N LYS A 97 -8.80 7.76 11.69
CA LYS A 97 -8.81 7.25 13.06
C LYS A 97 -9.05 8.36 14.08
N ASN A 98 -8.45 9.54 13.87
CA ASN A 98 -8.65 10.67 14.78
C ASN A 98 -10.09 11.18 14.74
N ASN A 99 -10.70 11.27 13.55
CA ASN A 99 -12.11 11.66 13.41
C ASN A 99 -13.05 10.67 14.12
N GLN A 100 -12.81 9.36 13.95
CA GLN A 100 -13.59 8.33 14.64
C GLN A 100 -13.46 8.43 16.17
N LEU A 101 -12.25 8.65 16.69
CA LEU A 101 -12.04 8.82 18.13
C LEU A 101 -12.75 10.06 18.66
N GLN A 102 -12.74 11.16 17.90
CA GLN A 102 -13.43 12.39 18.28
C GLN A 102 -14.95 12.19 18.34
N GLU A 103 -15.54 11.52 17.35
CA GLU A 103 -16.97 11.17 17.36
C GLU A 103 -17.34 10.26 18.54
N GLN A 104 -16.50 9.29 18.87
CA GLN A 104 -16.72 8.41 20.02
C GLN A 104 -16.70 9.20 21.34
N GLN A 105 -15.75 10.13 21.50
CA GLN A 105 -15.69 10.98 22.69
C GLN A 105 -16.92 11.88 22.83
N LEU A 106 -17.39 12.48 21.72
CA LEU A 106 -18.61 13.29 21.71
C LEU A 106 -19.85 12.47 22.10
N LYS A 107 -19.99 11.25 21.56
CA LYS A 107 -21.08 10.32 21.93
C LYS A 107 -21.03 9.93 23.41
N LEU A 108 -19.84 9.65 23.95
CA LEU A 108 -19.65 9.31 25.36
C LEU A 108 -19.98 10.49 26.28
N GLN A 109 -19.64 11.72 25.89
CA GLN A 109 -19.98 12.92 26.65
C GLN A 109 -21.49 13.19 26.64
N ALA A 110 -22.14 13.09 25.48
CA ALA A 110 -23.60 13.23 25.36
C ALA A 110 -24.35 12.16 26.18
N ALA A 111 -23.88 10.91 26.18
CA ALA A 111 -24.45 9.85 27.00
C ALA A 111 -24.26 10.09 28.51
N ARG A 112 -23.14 10.68 28.92
CA ARG A 112 -22.91 11.08 30.33
C ARG A 112 -23.79 12.25 30.76
N GLN A 113 -24.07 13.20 29.88
CA GLN A 113 -24.97 14.31 30.15
C GLN A 113 -26.42 13.82 30.31
N LYS A 114 -26.90 12.97 29.41
CA LYS A 114 -28.24 12.35 29.51
C LYS A 114 -28.46 11.47 30.75
N LYS A 115 -27.38 10.96 31.37
CA LYS A 115 -27.47 10.19 32.63
C LYS A 115 -27.50 11.07 33.89
N ARG A 116 -27.22 12.37 33.75
CA ARG A 116 -27.19 13.33 34.87
C ARG A 116 -28.48 14.15 34.99
N GLU A 117 -29.31 14.13 33.96
CA GLU A 117 -30.72 14.58 33.96
C GLU A 117 -31.63 13.41 34.36
#